data_AF-A0A1Q7CZH1-F1
#
_entry.id   AF-A0A1Q7CZH1-F1
#
_cell.length_a   1.000
_cell.length_b   1.000
_cell.length_c   1.000
_cell.angle_alpha   90.00
_cell.angle_beta   90.00
_cell.angle_gamma   90.00
#
_symmetry.space_group_name_H-M   'P 1'
#
loop_
_entity.id
_entity.type
_entity.pdbx_description
1 polymer ?
#
loop_
_entity_poly.entity_id
_entity_poly.type
_entity_poly.pdbx_seq_one_letter_code
_entity_poly.pdbx_strand_id
1 'polypeptide(L)'
;MVSTKLNEDEYAKLMDACNIEGVSVSFLVKDAILMRVDPNYLTRKLVEKMDANPQFLSEISKKIKEKESKTVEPKEYTVEELRKVLGLGH
;
A
#
# COMPACT_ATOMS: atom_id res chain seq x y z
N MET A 1 21.57 -7.13 -16.99
CA MET A 1 21.21 -7.66 -15.66
C MET A 1 21.53 -6.57 -14.65
N VAL A 2 20.54 -5.90 -14.09
CA VAL A 2 20.76 -4.86 -13.07
C VAL A 2 20.80 -5.57 -11.72
N SER A 3 21.99 -5.65 -11.11
CA SER A 3 22.17 -6.28 -9.80
C SER A 3 21.87 -5.26 -8.71
N THR A 4 20.68 -5.36 -8.11
CA THR A 4 20.36 -4.69 -6.85
C THR A 4 20.87 -5.58 -5.71
N LYS A 5 21.98 -5.21 -5.07
CA LYS A 5 22.45 -5.91 -3.87
C LYS A 5 21.50 -5.60 -2.71
N LEU A 6 20.43 -6.38 -2.61
CA LEU A 6 19.68 -6.56 -1.38
C LEU A 6 20.33 -7.68 -0.59
N ASN A 7 20.39 -7.56 0.74
CA ASN A 7 20.74 -8.72 1.55
C ASN A 7 19.57 -9.73 1.58
N GLU A 8 19.83 -10.95 2.03
CA GLU A 8 18.83 -12.03 2.01
C GLU A 8 17.60 -11.69 2.86
N ASP A 9 17.78 -11.03 4.01
CA ASP A 9 16.68 -10.61 4.89
C ASP A 9 15.79 -9.53 4.27
N GLU A 10 16.39 -8.54 3.60
CA GLU A 10 15.68 -7.50 2.86
C GLU A 10 14.92 -8.08 1.68
N TYR A 11 15.54 -9.02 0.97
CA TYR A 11 14.91 -9.69 -0.16
C TYR A 11 13.74 -10.56 0.30
N ALA A 12 13.88 -11.29 1.41
CA ALA A 12 12.81 -12.10 1.99
C ALA A 12 11.61 -11.23 2.39
N LYS A 13 11.84 -10.12 3.11
CA LYS A 13 10.77 -9.17 3.48
C LYS A 13 10.08 -8.56 2.27
N LEU A 14 10.86 -8.20 1.25
CA LEU A 14 10.32 -7.67 0.00
C LEU A 14 9.45 -8.71 -0.72
N MET A 15 9.91 -9.96 -0.75
CA MET A 15 9.19 -11.08 -1.36
C MET A 15 7.89 -11.38 -0.63
N ASP A 16 7.89 -11.37 0.70
CA ASP A 16 6.69 -11.57 1.52
C ASP A 16 5.66 -10.46 1.29
N ALA A 17 6.09 -9.20 1.29
CA ALA A 17 5.21 -8.07 1.00
C ALA A 17 4.62 -8.16 -0.43
N CYS A 18 5.44 -8.53 -1.41
CA CYS A 18 5.01 -8.77 -2.78
C CYS A 18 3.97 -9.90 -2.87
N ASN A 19 4.16 -11.00 -2.14
CA ASN A 19 3.22 -12.12 -2.10
C ASN A 19 1.87 -11.73 -1.48
N ILE A 20 1.88 -10.95 -0.40
CA ILE A 20 0.66 -10.46 0.26
C ILE A 20 -0.17 -9.58 -0.69
N GLU A 21 0.49 -8.69 -1.41
CA GLU A 21 -0.14 -7.75 -2.34
C GLU A 21 -0.40 -8.35 -3.73
N GLY A 22 0.03 -9.60 -3.98
CA GLY A 22 -0.15 -10.30 -5.25
C GLY A 22 0.63 -9.69 -6.42
N VAL A 23 1.80 -9.08 -6.15
CA VAL A 23 2.65 -8.40 -7.13
C VAL A 23 4.03 -9.05 -7.20
N SER A 24 4.72 -8.96 -8.34
CA SER A 24 6.10 -9.49 -8.44
C SER A 24 7.13 -8.48 -7.92
N VAL A 25 8.22 -9.01 -7.34
CA VAL A 25 9.37 -8.19 -6.90
C VAL A 25 9.95 -7.36 -8.06
N SER A 26 10.06 -7.96 -9.24
CA SER A 26 10.57 -7.27 -10.43
C SER A 26 9.69 -6.10 -10.87
N PHE A 27 8.36 -6.25 -10.75
CA PHE A 27 7.41 -5.18 -11.02
C PHE A 27 7.58 -4.04 -10.02
N LEU A 28 7.66 -4.36 -8.73
CA LEU A 28 7.80 -3.37 -7.66
C LEU A 28 9.12 -2.58 -7.78
N VAL A 29 10.24 -3.27 -8.03
CA VAL A 29 11.56 -2.63 -8.20
C VAL A 29 11.56 -1.71 -9.42
N LYS A 30 10.96 -2.15 -10.55
CA LYS A 30 10.84 -1.31 -11.75
C LYS A 30 10.03 -0.04 -11.46
N ASP A 31 8.88 -0.17 -10.81
CA ASP A 31 8.04 0.97 -10.46
C ASP A 31 8.78 1.93 -9.51
N ALA A 32 9.48 1.42 -8.50
CA ALA A 32 10.25 2.23 -7.56
C ALA A 32 11.38 3.03 -8.24
N ILE A 33 12.08 2.42 -9.21
CA ILE A 33 13.11 3.12 -10.00
C ILE A 33 12.48 4.21 -10.86
N LEU A 34 11.38 3.91 -11.56
CA LEU A 34 10.71 4.88 -12.43
C LEU A 34 10.15 6.06 -11.65
N MET A 35 9.61 5.84 -10.45
CA MET A 35 9.18 6.91 -9.54
C MET A 35 10.33 7.83 -9.10
N ARG A 36 11.56 7.31 -9.02
CA ARG A 36 12.76 8.09 -8.67
C ARG A 36 13.31 8.88 -9.85
N VAL A 37 13.27 8.31 -11.05
CA VAL A 37 13.89 8.87 -12.25
C VAL A 37 12.96 9.81 -13.01
N ASP A 38 11.66 9.55 -12.97
CA ASP A 38 10.64 10.35 -13.65
C ASP A 38 9.62 10.87 -12.63
N PRO A 39 9.69 12.16 -12.26
CA PRO A 39 8.80 12.75 -11.27
C PRO A 39 7.32 12.75 -11.72
N ASN A 40 7.07 12.57 -13.01
CA ASN A 40 5.72 12.53 -13.58
C ASN A 40 5.25 11.09 -13.86
N TYR A 41 6.02 10.07 -13.50
CA TYR A 41 5.70 8.67 -13.78
C TYR A 41 4.31 8.27 -13.30
N LEU A 42 3.99 8.59 -12.04
CA LEU A 42 2.69 8.26 -11.45
C LEU A 42 1.55 9.00 -12.14
N THR A 43 1.74 10.29 -12.44
CA THR A 43 0.75 11.11 -13.15
C THR A 43 0.48 10.55 -14.54
N ARG A 44 1.53 10.19 -15.29
CA ARG A 44 1.38 9.59 -16.63
C ARG A 44 0.65 8.27 -16.58
N LYS A 45 1.03 7.38 -15.66
CA LYS A 45 0.38 6.07 -15.45
C LYS A 45 -1.08 6.22 -15.06
N LEU A 46 -1.44 7.26 -14.30
CA LEU A 46 -2.82 7.58 -13.96
C LEU A 46 -3.62 8.02 -15.18
N VAL A 47 -3.08 8.93 -16.00
CA VAL A 47 -3.71 9.41 -17.23
C VAL A 47 -3.93 8.26 -18.21
N GLU A 48 -2.92 7.42 -18.43
CA GLU A 48 -3.02 6.22 -19.29
C GLU A 48 -4.17 5.29 -18.85
N LYS A 49 -4.37 5.11 -17.53
CA LYS A 49 -5.48 4.31 -17.01
C LYS A 49 -6.84 4.96 -17.20
N MET A 50 -6.92 6.29 -17.08
CA MET A 50 -8.15 7.04 -17.33
C MET A 50 -8.53 7.03 -18.82
N ASP A 51 -7.56 7.14 -19.71
CA ASP A 51 -7.77 7.09 -21.16
C ASP A 51 -8.19 5.68 -21.60
N ALA A 52 -7.57 4.64 -21.02
CA ALA A 52 -7.91 3.25 -21.31
C ALA A 52 -9.26 2.81 -20.71
N ASN A 53 -9.67 3.40 -19.58
CA ASN A 53 -10.96 3.12 -18.94
C ASN A 53 -11.60 4.43 -18.43
N PRO A 54 -12.57 5.00 -19.18
CA PRO A 54 -13.30 6.22 -18.77
C PRO A 54 -14.04 6.10 -17.44
N GLN A 55 -14.37 4.88 -16.99
CA GLN A 55 -15.06 4.63 -15.72
C GLN A 55 -14.10 4.48 -14.54
N PHE A 56 -12.78 4.49 -14.78
CA PHE A 56 -11.76 4.24 -13.77
C PHE A 56 -11.93 5.09 -12.50
N LEU A 57 -12.18 6.39 -12.64
CA LEU A 57 -12.37 7.28 -11.48
C LEU A 57 -13.64 6.95 -10.67
N SER A 58 -14.70 6.50 -11.34
CA SER A 58 -15.94 6.07 -10.69
C SER A 58 -15.72 4.78 -9.88
N GLU A 59 -14.99 3.83 -10.46
CA GLU A 59 -14.60 2.59 -9.77
C GLU A 59 -13.71 2.85 -8.55
N ILE A 60 -12.73 3.75 -8.67
CA ILE A 60 -11.87 4.17 -7.56
C ILE A 60 -12.73 4.79 -6.45
N SER A 61 -13.62 5.72 -6.81
CA SER A 61 -14.50 6.40 -5.85
C SER A 61 -15.40 5.40 -5.10
N LYS A 62 -15.92 4.39 -5.80
CA LYS A 62 -16.72 3.32 -5.19
C LYS A 62 -15.90 2.48 -4.22
N LYS A 63 -14.69 2.06 -4.61
CA LYS A 63 -13.79 1.28 -3.75
C LYS A 63 -13.35 2.03 -2.49
N ILE A 64 -13.13 3.35 -2.59
CA ILE A 64 -12.81 4.19 -1.42
C ILE A 64 -13.97 4.17 -0.43
N LYS A 65 -15.20 4.46 -0.90
CA LYS A 65 -16.40 4.43 -0.06
C LYS A 65 -16.65 3.05 0.57
N GLU A 66 -16.40 1.97 -0.16
CA GLU A 66 -16.50 0.60 0.35
C GLU A 66 -15.43 0.28 1.41
N LYS A 67 -14.22 0.83 1.29
CA LYS A 67 -13.18 0.71 2.32
C LYS A 67 -13.51 1.52 3.58
N GLU A 68 -14.00 2.75 3.40
CA GLU A 68 -14.45 3.62 4.50
C GLU A 68 -15.65 3.02 5.25
N SER A 69 -16.54 2.34 4.54
CA SER A 69 -17.67 1.62 5.15
C SER A 69 -17.26 0.35 5.91
N LYS A 70 -16.01 -0.12 5.72
CA LYS A 70 -15.45 -1.31 6.38
C LYS A 70 -14.45 -0.96 7.49
N THR A 71 -14.04 0.30 7.63
CA THR A 71 -13.21 0.75 8.75
C THR A 71 -14.05 0.92 10.00
N VAL A 72 -14.05 -0.14 10.80
CA VAL A 72 -14.04 -0.17 12.28
C VAL A 72 -14.92 0.89 12.94
N GLU A 73 -16.08 0.46 13.45
CA GLU A 73 -16.78 1.20 14.51
C GLU A 73 -15.74 1.67 15.54
N PRO A 74 -15.73 2.96 15.93
CA PRO A 74 -14.80 3.41 16.94
C PRO A 74 -15.04 2.55 18.20
N LYS A 75 -14.10 1.64 18.49
CA LYS A 75 -14.08 0.98 19.79
C LYS A 75 -13.87 2.08 20.80
N GLU A 76 -14.92 2.45 21.52
CA GLU A 76 -14.82 3.28 22.70
C GLU A 76 -13.96 2.51 23.71
N TYR A 77 -12.68 2.82 23.76
CA TYR A 77 -11.80 2.27 24.78
C TYR A 77 -12.10 3.00 26.08
N THR A 78 -12.51 2.26 27.10
CA THR A 78 -12.62 2.78 28.46
C THR A 78 -11.22 3.13 28.98
N VAL A 79 -11.15 4.08 29.93
CA VAL A 79 -9.88 4.50 30.56
C VAL A 79 -9.14 3.31 31.19
N GLU A 80 -9.87 2.29 31.67
CA GLU A 80 -9.29 1.08 32.25
C GLU A 80 -8.63 0.16 31.22
N GLU A 81 -9.20 0.04 30.02
CA GLU A 81 -8.59 -0.72 28.92
C GLU A 81 -7.29 -0.07 28.45
N LEU A 82 -7.28 1.26 28.33
CA LEU A 82 -6.07 2.01 28.01
C LEU A 82 -5.00 1.87 29.09
N ARG A 83 -5.38 1.88 30.38
CA ARG A 83 -4.44 1.65 31.50
C ARG A 83 -3.81 0.26 31.46
N LYS A 84 -4.56 -0.78 31.10
CA LYS A 84 -4.02 -2.14 30.95
C LYS A 84 -3.02 -2.26 29.79
N VAL A 85 -3.35 -1.67 28.64
CA VAL A 85 -2.46 -1.69 27.46
C VAL A 85 -1.16 -0.92 27.71
N LEU A 86 -1.22 0.16 28.49
CA LEU A 86 -0.05 0.98 28.81
C LEU A 86 0.76 0.48 30.02
N GLY A 87 0.38 -0.67 30.62
CA GLY A 87 1.07 -1.22 31.79
C GLY A 87 0.94 -0.36 33.05
N LEU A 88 -0.12 0.47 33.11
CA LEU A 88 -0.43 1.37 34.23
C LEU A 88 -1.49 0.80 35.18
N GLY A 89 -1.90 -0.46 34.97
CA GLY A 89 -2.81 -1.18 35.86
C GLY A 89 -2.05 -1.84 37.00
N HIS A 90 -2.42 -1.51 38.24
CA HIS A 90 -2.03 -2.22 39.46
C HIS A 90 -2.75 -3.56 39.57
#